data_AF-A0A1H5AKR5-F1
#
_entry.id   AF-A0A1H5AKR5-F1
#
_cell.length_a   1.000
_cell.length_b   1.000
_cell.length_c   1.000
_cell.angle_alpha   90.00
_cell.angle_beta   90.00
_cell.angle_gamma   90.00
#
_symmetry.space_group_name_H-M   'P 1'
#
loop_
_entity.id
_entity.type
_entity.pdbx_description
1 polymer ?
#
loop_
_entity_poly.entity_id
_entity_poly.type
_entity_poly.pdbx_seq_one_letter_code
_entity_poly.pdbx_strand_id
1 'polypeptide(L)'
;MKITSKVRKMKLQTVFAAFILTALAGCVDGFDDNGGYLTHSDHRLSRAETAQVQSRMDNYLKQPTHLSGLRATYRMSDGVVPVCGYVTDGRAPPALFGGVLGAGTGGAFVLHNIPGKGQDPARIASVRAFCNAHHIAI
;
A
#
# COMPACT_ATOMS: atom_id res chain seq x y z
N MET A 1 2.72 36.66 -74.61
CA MET A 1 3.44 35.84 -75.62
C MET A 1 4.71 35.30 -74.95
N LYS A 2 5.05 34.02 -75.21
CA LYS A 2 6.07 33.15 -74.57
C LYS A 2 5.68 32.45 -73.26
N ILE A 3 5.17 31.24 -73.45
CA ILE A 3 5.20 30.08 -72.55
C ILE A 3 6.57 29.41 -72.71
N THR A 4 7.21 28.99 -71.62
CA THR A 4 8.09 27.79 -71.50
C THR A 4 8.76 27.81 -70.12
N SER A 5 9.02 26.73 -69.38
CA SER A 5 8.66 25.31 -69.40
C SER A 5 9.51 24.65 -68.29
N LYS A 6 8.92 23.75 -67.48
CA LYS A 6 9.55 22.63 -66.72
C LYS A 6 10.66 23.00 -65.70
N VAL A 7 10.76 22.38 -64.52
CA VAL A 7 11.19 21.00 -64.22
C VAL A 7 10.71 20.69 -62.78
N ARG A 8 9.79 19.75 -62.55
CA ARG A 8 9.96 18.30 -62.29
C ARG A 8 10.68 17.93 -60.97
N LYS A 9 9.99 17.07 -60.21
CA LYS A 9 10.47 15.98 -59.32
C LYS A 9 10.77 16.29 -57.84
N MET A 10 9.72 16.21 -57.04
CA MET A 10 9.51 15.24 -55.95
C MET A 10 10.73 14.41 -55.48
N LYS A 11 11.14 14.64 -54.23
CA LYS A 11 11.79 13.72 -53.26
C LYS A 11 11.29 14.19 -51.89
N LEU A 12 10.24 13.61 -51.31
CA LEU A 12 10.20 12.41 -50.48
C LEU A 12 11.45 12.20 -49.61
N GLN A 13 11.19 12.04 -48.30
CA GLN A 13 12.12 11.79 -47.19
C GLN A 13 12.69 13.11 -46.61
N THR A 14 12.49 13.47 -45.34
CA THR A 14 12.76 12.64 -44.16
C THR A 14 12.16 13.32 -42.92
N VAL A 15 11.29 12.59 -42.19
CA VAL A 15 11.21 12.49 -40.71
C VAL A 15 10.69 13.72 -39.93
N PHE A 16 9.44 13.68 -39.46
CA PHE A 16 9.04 13.16 -38.13
C PHE A 16 9.78 13.84 -36.96
N ALA A 17 9.28 15.00 -36.50
CA ALA A 17 9.50 15.50 -35.13
C ALA A 17 8.59 16.70 -34.84
N ALA A 18 7.27 16.50 -34.88
CA ALA A 18 6.31 17.48 -34.36
C ALA A 18 5.07 16.78 -33.83
N PHE A 19 5.29 15.77 -33.00
CA PHE A 19 4.29 15.18 -32.12
C PHE A 19 5.02 14.85 -30.83
N ILE A 20 4.34 15.06 -29.70
CA ILE A 20 4.83 15.01 -28.31
C ILE A 20 5.20 16.39 -27.74
N LEU A 21 4.15 17.15 -27.42
CA LEU A 21 4.16 18.09 -26.29
C LEU A 21 2.75 18.20 -25.68
N THR A 22 2.10 17.04 -25.53
CA THR A 22 0.85 16.86 -24.77
C THR A 22 1.01 15.64 -23.87
N ALA A 23 1.71 15.80 -22.74
CA ALA A 23 1.67 14.87 -21.61
C ALA A 23 2.37 15.47 -20.37
N LEU A 24 2.03 16.70 -20.00
CA LEU A 24 2.26 17.25 -18.66
C LEU A 24 0.99 17.99 -18.20
N ALA A 25 -0.18 17.46 -18.55
CA ALA A 25 -1.37 17.67 -17.73
C ALA A 25 -1.18 16.73 -16.53
N GLY A 26 -1.04 17.34 -15.35
CA GLY A 26 -0.48 16.75 -14.16
C GLY A 26 -1.00 15.35 -13.86
N CYS A 27 -0.09 14.52 -13.34
CA CYS A 27 -0.44 13.61 -12.28
C CYS A 27 -1.35 14.39 -11.32
N VAL A 28 -2.64 14.05 -11.30
CA VAL A 28 -3.53 14.46 -10.22
C VAL A 28 -2.98 13.78 -8.98
N ASP A 29 -2.03 14.45 -8.34
CA ASP A 29 -1.74 14.20 -6.95
C ASP A 29 -3.07 14.40 -6.24
N GLY A 30 -3.63 13.31 -5.71
CA GLY A 30 -4.76 13.36 -4.80
C GLY A 30 -4.31 14.07 -3.53
N PHE A 31 -4.24 15.41 -3.58
CA PHE A 31 -4.23 16.24 -2.40
C PHE A 31 -5.68 16.47 -2.03
N ASP A 32 -6.14 15.65 -1.10
CA ASP A 32 -7.38 15.84 -0.36
C ASP A 32 -7.40 17.28 0.22
N ASP A 33 -8.49 18.00 -0.07
CA ASP A 33 -8.77 19.39 0.31
C ASP A 33 -9.05 19.55 1.81
N ASN A 34 -8.12 19.15 2.67
CA ASN A 34 -8.16 19.48 4.09
C ASN A 34 -6.73 19.70 4.57
N GLY A 35 -6.38 20.95 4.88
CA GLY A 35 -5.10 21.37 5.46
C GLY A 35 -4.85 20.83 6.88
N GLY A 36 -5.01 19.52 7.07
CA GLY A 36 -4.64 18.77 8.25
C GLY A 36 -3.22 18.24 8.09
N TYR A 37 -2.45 18.26 9.18
CA TYR A 37 -1.16 17.60 9.23
C TYR A 37 -1.32 16.11 8.87
N LEU A 38 -0.60 15.63 7.87
CA LEU A 38 -0.52 14.21 7.55
C LEU A 38 0.05 13.47 8.76
N THR A 39 -0.80 12.76 9.50
CA THR A 39 -0.40 11.99 10.68
C THR A 39 0.09 10.60 10.30
N HIS A 40 -0.35 10.11 9.14
CA HIS A 40 -0.02 8.81 8.56
C HIS A 40 0.28 8.95 7.07
N SER A 41 1.19 8.12 6.56
CA SER A 41 1.38 7.88 5.13
C SER A 41 1.23 6.40 4.83
N ASP A 42 0.93 6.04 3.58
CA ASP A 42 0.96 4.64 3.17
C ASP A 42 2.38 4.06 3.37
N HIS A 43 2.45 2.81 3.85
CA HIS A 43 3.71 2.10 4.03
C HIS A 43 3.69 0.76 3.32
N ARG A 44 4.67 0.55 2.44
CA ARG A 44 4.87 -0.75 1.82
C ARG A 44 5.79 -1.59 2.69
N LEU A 45 5.24 -2.65 3.28
CA LEU A 45 6.01 -3.61 4.06
C LEU A 45 7.13 -4.22 3.23
N SER A 46 8.35 -4.13 3.76
CA SER A 46 9.51 -4.86 3.27
C SER A 46 9.39 -6.35 3.57
N ARG A 47 10.29 -7.16 2.95
CA ARG A 47 10.37 -8.59 3.22
C ARG A 47 10.71 -8.89 4.69
N ALA A 48 11.58 -8.09 5.29
CA ALA A 48 11.99 -8.26 6.68
C ALA A 48 10.81 -7.99 7.64
N GLU A 49 10.08 -6.89 7.44
CA GLU A 49 8.90 -6.56 8.23
C GLU A 49 7.81 -7.62 8.07
N THR A 50 7.55 -8.06 6.84
CA THR A 50 6.59 -9.14 6.58
C THR A 50 6.98 -10.42 7.30
N ALA A 51 8.27 -10.78 7.31
CA ALA A 51 8.79 -11.95 8.02
C ALA A 51 8.64 -11.83 9.55
N GLN A 52 8.77 -10.62 10.11
CA GLN A 52 8.54 -10.37 11.53
C GLN A 52 7.07 -10.53 11.90
N VAL A 53 6.15 -10.00 11.09
CA VAL A 53 4.71 -10.20 11.27
C VAL A 53 4.38 -11.69 11.19
N GLN A 54 4.86 -12.38 10.15
CA GLN A 54 4.69 -13.82 9.96
C GLN A 54 5.18 -14.62 11.18
N SER A 55 6.44 -14.43 11.56
CA SER A 55 7.04 -15.14 12.70
C SER A 55 6.27 -14.89 14.00
N ARG A 56 5.78 -13.66 14.23
CA ARG A 56 5.00 -13.36 15.41
C ARG A 56 3.64 -14.06 15.39
N MET A 57 2.97 -14.10 14.24
CA MET A 57 1.67 -14.78 14.11
C MET A 57 1.80 -16.29 14.26
N ASP A 58 2.84 -16.90 13.69
CA ASP A 58 3.14 -18.32 13.86
C ASP A 58 3.37 -18.66 15.34
N ASN A 59 4.14 -17.82 16.03
CA ASN A 59 4.42 -17.97 17.46
C ASN A 59 3.20 -17.72 18.35
N TYR A 60 2.28 -16.86 17.93
CA TYR A 60 1.03 -16.56 18.65
C TYR A 60 0.03 -17.70 18.52
N LEU A 61 -0.17 -18.23 17.31
CA LEU A 61 -1.09 -19.34 17.06
C LEU A 61 -0.47 -20.72 17.33
N LYS A 62 0.84 -20.79 17.62
CA LYS A 62 1.60 -22.03 17.88
C LYS A 62 1.55 -23.02 16.70
N GLN A 63 1.43 -22.50 15.48
CA GLN A 63 1.39 -23.28 14.25
C GLN A 63 1.78 -22.39 13.05
N PRO A 64 2.21 -22.96 11.92
CA PRO A 64 2.43 -22.19 10.70
C PRO A 64 1.15 -21.51 10.22
N THR A 65 1.26 -20.24 9.84
CA THR A 65 0.13 -19.42 9.39
C THR A 65 0.36 -18.89 7.98
N HIS A 66 -0.72 -18.45 7.33
CA HIS A 66 -0.67 -17.77 6.06
C HIS A 66 -1.26 -16.37 6.22
N LEU A 67 -0.45 -15.35 5.93
CA LEU A 67 -0.86 -13.96 5.94
C LEU A 67 -1.35 -13.51 4.58
N SER A 68 -2.41 -12.71 4.55
CA SER A 68 -2.97 -12.16 3.32
C SER A 68 -3.58 -10.78 3.58
N GLY A 69 -3.77 -10.01 2.51
CA GLY A 69 -4.37 -8.67 2.62
C GLY A 69 -3.60 -7.71 3.51
N LEU A 70 -2.28 -7.89 3.66
CA LEU A 70 -1.45 -7.01 4.48
C LEU A 70 -1.54 -5.57 3.98
N ARG A 71 -1.82 -4.66 4.90
CA ARG A 71 -1.86 -3.21 4.71
C ARG A 71 -1.15 -2.57 5.89
N ALA A 72 -0.36 -1.54 5.62
CA ALA A 72 0.36 -0.82 6.64
C ALA A 72 0.39 0.66 6.33
N THR A 73 0.45 1.46 7.39
CA THR A 73 0.70 2.89 7.32
C THR A 73 1.96 3.20 8.12
N TYR A 74 2.57 4.36 7.88
CA TYR A 74 3.69 4.89 8.64
C TYR A 74 3.19 6.11 9.41
N ARG A 75 3.24 6.06 10.72
CA ARG A 75 2.83 7.15 11.60
C ARG A 75 3.98 8.13 11.77
N MET A 76 3.80 9.34 11.28
CA MET A 76 4.88 10.33 11.19
C MET A 76 5.32 10.88 12.55
N SER A 77 4.44 10.82 13.56
CA SER A 77 4.71 11.38 14.89
C SER A 77 5.77 10.61 15.68
N ASP A 78 5.87 9.30 15.48
CA ASP A 78 6.72 8.42 16.31
C ASP A 78 7.41 7.29 15.52
N GLY A 79 7.26 7.26 14.20
CA GLY A 79 7.88 6.27 13.33
C GLY A 79 7.35 4.84 13.51
N VAL A 80 6.18 4.70 14.15
CA VAL A 80 5.50 3.42 14.26
C VAL A 80 4.82 3.09 12.93
N VAL A 81 4.87 1.81 12.55
CA VAL A 81 4.21 1.25 11.37
C VAL A 81 3.08 0.34 11.84
N PRO A 82 1.83 0.82 11.92
CA PRO A 82 0.67 -0.03 12.12
C PRO A 82 0.50 -0.98 10.94
N VAL A 83 0.16 -2.24 11.24
CA VAL A 83 -0.08 -3.28 10.24
C VAL A 83 -1.39 -3.96 10.54
N CYS A 84 -2.23 -4.13 9.52
CA CYS A 84 -3.43 -4.95 9.57
C CYS A 84 -3.45 -5.96 8.42
N GLY A 85 -4.12 -7.08 8.65
CA GLY A 85 -4.18 -8.16 7.68
C GLY A 85 -5.12 -9.27 8.09
N TYR A 86 -5.16 -10.30 7.27
CA TYR A 86 -5.86 -11.55 7.57
C TYR A 86 -4.84 -12.67 7.80
N VAL A 87 -5.11 -13.52 8.78
CA VAL A 87 -4.33 -14.71 9.10
C VAL A 87 -5.21 -15.95 8.98
N THR A 88 -4.69 -17.02 8.39
CA THR A 88 -5.35 -18.35 8.37
C THR A 88 -4.34 -19.45 8.68
N ASP A 89 -4.83 -20.57 9.17
CA ASP A 89 -4.10 -21.82 9.38
C ASP A 89 -4.44 -22.89 8.32
N GLY A 90 -5.17 -22.49 7.27
CA GLY A 90 -5.60 -23.35 6.18
C GLY A 90 -6.91 -24.10 6.43
N ARG A 91 -7.55 -23.93 7.61
CA ARG A 91 -8.81 -24.62 7.96
C ARG A 91 -9.95 -23.69 8.32
N ALA A 92 -9.65 -22.54 8.92
CA ALA A 92 -10.65 -21.54 9.28
C ALA A 92 -10.76 -20.41 8.23
N PRO A 93 -11.94 -19.76 8.10
CA PRO A 93 -12.02 -18.48 7.39
C PRO A 93 -10.98 -17.49 7.97
N PRO A 94 -10.30 -16.68 7.14
CA PRO A 94 -9.18 -15.86 7.58
C PRO A 94 -9.57 -14.88 8.69
N ALA A 95 -8.90 -14.96 9.83
CA ALA A 95 -9.15 -14.08 10.97
C ALA A 95 -8.44 -12.74 10.78
N LEU A 96 -9.14 -11.64 11.06
CA LEU A 96 -8.55 -10.31 11.05
C LEU A 96 -7.53 -10.17 12.20
N PHE A 97 -6.40 -9.54 11.95
CA PHE A 97 -5.43 -9.17 12.97
C PHE A 97 -4.87 -7.76 12.70
N GLY A 98 -4.32 -7.15 13.75
CA GLY A 98 -3.66 -5.85 13.69
C GLY A 98 -2.55 -5.78 14.71
N GLY A 99 -1.60 -4.86 14.52
CA GLY A 99 -0.52 -4.63 15.45
C GLY A 99 0.42 -3.53 14.95
N VAL A 100 1.58 -3.41 15.57
CA VAL A 100 2.54 -2.35 15.27
C VAL A 100 3.96 -2.89 15.12
N LEU A 101 4.70 -2.34 14.16
CA LEU A 101 6.16 -2.40 14.05
C LEU A 101 6.70 -1.03 14.47
N GLY A 102 7.84 -0.93 15.14
CA GLY A 102 8.41 0.39 15.44
C GLY A 102 9.81 0.35 16.03
N ALA A 103 10.46 1.52 16.04
CA ALA A 103 11.77 1.66 16.66
C ALA A 103 11.74 1.29 18.16
N GLY A 104 10.65 1.62 18.86
CA GLY A 104 10.42 1.27 20.26
C GLY A 104 10.18 -0.22 20.53
N THR A 105 9.97 -1.05 19.51
CA THR A 105 9.81 -2.50 19.64
C THR A 105 11.09 -3.27 19.27
N GLY A 106 12.21 -2.56 19.07
CA GLY A 106 13.44 -3.16 18.54
C GLY A 106 13.26 -3.73 17.13
N GLY A 107 12.28 -3.22 16.39
CA GLY A 107 11.85 -3.75 15.11
C GLY A 107 10.92 -4.97 15.22
N ALA A 108 10.56 -5.48 16.40
CA ALA A 108 9.64 -6.63 16.49
C ALA A 108 8.17 -6.24 16.24
N PHE A 109 7.39 -7.15 15.65
CA PHE A 109 5.94 -6.97 15.55
C PHE A 109 5.26 -7.21 16.90
N VAL A 110 4.51 -6.22 17.37
CA VAL A 110 3.67 -6.33 18.58
C VAL A 110 2.22 -6.45 18.14
N LEU A 111 1.65 -7.63 18.37
CA LEU A 111 0.26 -7.93 18.07
C LEU A 111 -0.68 -7.12 18.98
N HIS A 112 -1.71 -6.52 18.39
CA HIS A 112 -2.85 -5.98 19.13
C HIS A 112 -3.70 -7.14 19.68
N ASN A 113 -3.34 -7.59 20.89
CA ASN A 113 -3.92 -8.79 21.49
C ASN A 113 -5.27 -8.47 22.16
N ILE A 114 -6.37 -8.88 21.51
CA ILE A 114 -7.74 -8.75 22.01
C ILE A 114 -8.24 -10.15 22.43
N PRO A 115 -8.93 -10.29 23.58
CA PRO A 115 -9.58 -11.54 23.97
C PRO A 115 -10.53 -12.07 22.90
N GLY A 116 -10.70 -13.39 22.84
CA GLY A 116 -11.53 -14.06 21.83
C GLY A 116 -10.69 -14.84 20.81
N LYS A 117 -11.35 -15.59 19.94
CA LYS A 117 -10.69 -16.48 18.96
C LYS A 117 -11.19 -16.20 17.55
N GLY A 118 -10.27 -16.23 16.58
CA GLY A 118 -10.60 -16.25 15.15
C GLY A 118 -11.64 -15.20 14.75
N GLN A 119 -12.82 -15.69 14.34
CA GLN A 119 -13.96 -14.91 13.83
C GLN A 119 -14.91 -14.35 14.90
N ASP A 120 -14.48 -14.29 16.16
CA ASP A 120 -15.28 -13.66 17.22
C ASP A 120 -15.69 -12.22 16.81
N PRO A 121 -16.99 -11.87 16.79
CA PRO A 121 -17.45 -10.56 16.32
C PRO A 121 -16.91 -9.38 17.14
N ALA A 122 -16.80 -9.53 18.47
CA ALA A 122 -16.28 -8.47 19.33
C ALA A 122 -14.78 -8.26 19.10
N ARG A 123 -14.05 -9.36 18.91
CA ARG A 123 -12.64 -9.32 18.52
C ARG A 123 -12.45 -8.64 17.16
N ILE A 124 -13.22 -9.03 16.15
CA ILE A 124 -13.15 -8.43 14.80
C ILE A 124 -13.44 -6.93 14.87
N ALA A 125 -14.50 -6.53 15.58
CA ALA A 125 -14.86 -5.12 15.72
C ALA A 125 -13.73 -4.31 16.37
N SER A 126 -13.09 -4.85 17.40
CA SER A 126 -11.96 -4.20 18.07
C SER A 126 -10.74 -4.08 17.17
N VAL A 127 -10.37 -5.15 16.44
CA VAL A 127 -9.26 -5.09 15.49
C VAL A 127 -9.56 -4.13 14.34
N ARG A 128 -10.80 -4.09 13.83
CA ARG A 128 -11.21 -3.14 12.79
C ARG A 128 -11.15 -1.70 13.30
N ALA A 129 -11.57 -1.45 14.54
CA ALA A 129 -11.43 -0.13 15.16
C ALA A 129 -9.96 0.30 15.26
N PHE A 130 -9.08 -0.63 15.64
CA PHE A 130 -7.63 -0.39 15.62
C PHE A 130 -7.13 -0.02 14.21
N CYS A 131 -7.50 -0.80 13.17
CA CYS A 131 -7.06 -0.53 11.80
C CYS A 131 -7.57 0.83 11.30
N ASN A 132 -8.84 1.15 11.56
CA ASN A 132 -9.43 2.43 11.17
C ASN A 132 -8.77 3.62 11.88
N ALA A 133 -8.43 3.48 13.17
CA ALA A 133 -7.71 4.51 13.93
C ALA A 133 -6.31 4.80 13.36
N HIS A 134 -5.74 3.85 12.60
CA HIS A 134 -4.46 3.97 11.90
C HIS A 134 -4.60 4.19 10.39
N HIS A 135 -5.80 4.57 9.94
CA HIS A 135 -6.12 4.88 8.53
C HIS A 135 -5.88 3.68 7.58
N ILE A 136 -6.06 2.45 8.08
CA ILE A 136 -5.95 1.22 7.29
C ILE A 136 -7.34 0.65 7.03
N ALA A 137 -7.78 0.65 5.76
CA ALA A 137 -9.02 0.03 5.33
C ALA A 137 -8.82 -1.45 4.96
N ILE A 138 -9.58 -2.36 5.57
CA ILE A 138 -9.46 -3.82 5.40
C ILE A 138 -10.78 -4.59 5.39
#